data_AF-A0A7V3V273-F1
#
_entry.id   AF-A0A7V3V273-F1
#
_cell.length_a   1.000
_cell.length_b   1.000
_cell.length_c   1.000
_cell.angle_alpha   90.00
_cell.angle_beta   90.00
_cell.angle_gamma   90.00
#
_symmetry.space_group_name_H-M   'P 1'
#
loop_
_entity.id
_entity.type
_entity.pdbx_description
1 polymer ?
#
loop_
_entity_poly.entity_id
_entity_poly.type
_entity_poly.pdbx_seq_one_letter_code
_entity_poly.pdbx_strand_id
1 'polypeptide(L)' 'MRIKIAQVITRLDWGGAPEIFVNLCKHLDVNLFELHIFVGKTLKPTEKTQEFLKRFSCQITFI' A
#
# COMPACT_ATOMS: atom_id res chain seq x y z
N MET A 1 9.13 2.65 21.10
CA MET A 1 9.83 2.88 19.82
C MET A 1 9.08 2.11 18.75
N ARG A 2 8.79 2.71 17.59
CA ARG A 2 8.08 2.03 16.48
C ARG A 2 9.06 1.64 15.38
N ILE A 3 8.87 0.45 14.80
CA ILE A 3 9.63 -0.01 13.63
C ILE A 3 8.98 0.58 12.38
N LYS A 4 9.78 1.27 11.57
CA LYS A 4 9.34 1.84 10.30
C LYS A 4 9.67 0.89 9.16
N ILE A 5 8.67 0.58 8.33
CA ILE A 5 8.79 -0.30 7.17
C ILE A 5 8.49 0.54 5.94
N ALA A 6 9.45 0.64 5.03
CA ALA A 6 9.27 1.27 3.73
C ALA A 6 9.23 0.19 2.66
N GLN A 7 8.07 -0.01 2.04
CA GLN A 7 7.91 -0.90 0.90
C GLN A 7 7.95 -0.09 -0.38
N VAL A 8 8.85 -0.43 -1.30
CA VAL A 8 8.86 0.12 -2.66
C VAL A 8 8.29 -0.93 -3.61
N ILE A 9 7.30 -0.56 -4.40
CA ILE A 9 6.71 -1.44 -5.41
C ILE A 9 6.47 -0.67 -6.71
N THR A 10 6.62 -1.34 -7.85
CA THR A 10 6.47 -0.68 -9.16
C THR A 10 5.02 -0.37 -9.50
N ARG A 11 4.06 -1.22 -9.08
CA ARG A 11 2.63 -1.04 -9.34
C ARG A 11 1.75 -1.56 -8.20
N LEU A 12 0.58 -0.96 -8.05
CA LEU A 12 -0.49 -1.40 -7.13
C LEU A 12 -1.73 -1.77 -7.95
N ASP A 13 -1.64 -2.89 -8.65
CA ASP A 13 -2.77 -3.46 -9.38
C ASP A 13 -3.47 -4.48 -8.49
N TRP A 14 -4.74 -4.77 -8.79
CA TRP A 14 -5.50 -5.76 -8.05
C TRP A 14 -4.89 -7.17 -8.22
N GLY A 15 -4.74 -7.90 -7.11
CA GLY A 15 -4.16 -9.25 -7.09
C GLY A 15 -2.64 -9.29 -6.85
N GLY A 16 -2.12 -10.47 -6.52
CA GLY A 16 -0.69 -10.69 -6.30
C GLY A 16 -0.13 -9.99 -5.05
N ALA A 17 1.11 -9.49 -5.14
CA ALA A 17 1.80 -8.84 -4.03
C ALA A 17 1.04 -7.63 -3.41
N PRO A 18 0.37 -6.76 -4.18
CA PRO A 18 -0.48 -5.70 -3.64
C PRO A 18 -1.54 -6.15 -2.61
N GLU A 19 -2.17 -7.30 -2.79
CA GLU A 19 -3.15 -7.84 -1.82
C GLU A 19 -2.51 -8.20 -0.48
N ILE A 20 -1.25 -8.64 -0.49
CA ILE A 20 -0.49 -8.91 0.73
C ILE A 20 -0.30 -7.59 1.50
N PHE A 21 0.05 -6.51 0.80
CA PHE A 21 0.23 -5.20 1.44
C PHE A 21 -1.07 -4.62 1.99
N VAL A 22 -2.21 -4.82 1.31
CA VAL A 22 -3.54 -4.48 1.89
C VAL A 22 -3.74 -5.19 3.22
N ASN A 23 -3.47 -6.50 3.27
CA ASN A 23 -3.62 -7.28 4.49
C ASN A 23 -2.62 -6.85 5.57
N LEU A 24 -1.37 -6.57 5.22
CA LEU A 24 -0.38 -6.06 6.16
C LEU A 24 -0.84 -4.72 6.75
N CYS A 25 -1.26 -3.78 5.92
CA CYS A 25 -1.74 -2.48 6.40
C CYS A 25 -2.95 -2.57 7.33
N LYS A 26 -3.77 -3.63 7.20
CA LYS A 26 -4.92 -3.88 8.07
C LYS A 26 -4.59 -4.55 9.40
N HIS A 27 -3.60 -5.44 9.42
CA HIS A 27 -3.34 -6.32 10.57
C HIS A 27 -2.06 -5.98 11.34
N LEU A 28 -1.20 -5.09 10.82
CA LEU A 28 -0.05 -4.62 11.59
C LEU A 28 -0.49 -3.85 12.83
N ASP A 29 0.15 -4.15 13.97
CA ASP A 29 -0.02 -3.38 15.20
C ASP A 29 0.59 -1.99 15.03
N VAL A 30 -0.27 -0.99 14.89
CA VAL A 30 0.09 0.43 14.71
C VAL A 30 0.85 1.02 15.89
N ASN A 31 0.82 0.38 17.06
CA ASN A 31 1.61 0.82 18.22
C ASN A 31 3.07 0.39 18.11
N LEU A 32 3.35 -0.67 17.37
CA LEU A 32 4.69 -1.25 17.18
C LEU A 32 5.28 -0.90 15.82
N PHE A 33 4.45 -0.69 14.80
CA PHE A 33 4.91 -0.56 13.43
C PHE A 33 4.25 0.58 12.65
N GLU A 34 5.00 1.13 11.70
CA GLU A 34 4.56 2.15 10.74
C GLU A 34 4.95 1.68 9.34
N LEU A 35 3.96 1.38 8.50
CA LEU A 35 4.17 0.91 7.12
C LEU A 35 3.88 2.05 6.13
N HIS A 36 4.86 2.36 5.29
CA HIS A 36 4.75 3.26 4.14
C HIS A 36 4.98 2.52 2.85
N ILE A 37 4.10 2.76 1.87
CA ILE A 37 4.22 2.19 0.54
C ILE A 37 4.59 3.30 -0.45
N PHE A 38 5.70 3.12 -1.16
CA PHE A 38 6.13 3.95 -2.27
C PHE A 38 5.83 3.22 -3.57
N VAL A 39 5.06 3.84 -4.45
CA VAL A 39 4.60 3.22 -5.69
C VAL A 39 4.79 4.15 -6.87
N GLY A 40 5.17 3.60 -8.02
CA GLY A 40 5.19 4.36 -9.27
C GLY A 40 3.81 4.87 -9.66
N LYS A 41 3.74 6.09 -10.20
CA LYS A 41 2.47 6.64 -10.72
C LYS A 41 1.88 5.77 -11.84
N THR A 42 0.63 5.39 -11.68
CA THR A 42 -0.21 4.91 -12.79
C THR A 42 -0.88 6.10 -13.43
N LEU A 43 -0.54 6.43 -14.69
CA LEU A 43 -1.01 7.64 -15.37
C LEU A 43 -2.54 7.69 -15.57
N LYS A 44 -3.17 6.54 -15.77
CA LYS A 44 -4.62 6.41 -16.04
C LYS A 44 -5.18 5.20 -15.29
N PRO A 45 -5.37 5.30 -13.95
CA PRO A 45 -5.86 4.17 -13.18
C PRO A 45 -7.32 3.90 -13.56
N THR A 46 -7.63 2.63 -13.84
CA THR A 46 -9.01 2.19 -14.04
C THR A 46 -9.83 2.42 -12.77
N GLU A 47 -11.16 2.50 -12.88
CA GLU A 47 -12.05 2.59 -11.72
C GLU A 47 -11.78 1.46 -10.71
N LYS A 48 -11.54 0.24 -11.19
CA LYS A 48 -11.15 -0.91 -10.36
C LYS A 48 -9.84 -0.68 -9.61
N THR A 49 -8.84 -0.06 -10.24
CA THR A 49 -7.57 0.30 -9.59
C THR A 49 -7.78 1.36 -8.53
N GLN A 50 -8.61 2.38 -8.81
CA GLN A 50 -8.92 3.43 -7.85
C GLN A 50 -9.63 2.87 -6.62
N GLU A 51 -10.61 1.98 -6.82
CA GLU A 51 -11.31 1.32 -5.72
C GLU A 51 -10.39 0.41 -4.92
N PHE A 52 -9.49 -0.31 -5.59
CA PHE A 52 -8.48 -1.13 -4.93
C PHE A 52 -7.56 -0.30 -4.01
N LEU A 53 -7.11 0.87 -4.47
CA LEU A 53 -6.23 1.76 -3.68
C LEU A 53 -6.89 2.27 -2.39
N LYS A 54 -8.22 2.43 -2.36
CA LYS A 54 -8.95 2.81 -1.14
C LYS A 54 -8.91 1.75 -0.04
N ARG A 55 -8.55 0.50 -0.36
CA ARG A 55 -8.49 -0.60 0.62
C ARG A 55 -7.27 -0.52 1.55
N PHE A 56 -6.28 0.31 1.22
CA PHE A 56 -5.09 0.50 2.03
C PHE A 56 -5.38 1.47 3.18
N SER A 57 -5.17 0.99 4.41
CA SER A 57 -5.27 1.78 5.65
C SER A 57 -3.96 2.44 6.07
N CYS A 58 -2.89 2.22 5.30
CA CYS A 58 -1.56 2.80 5.51
C CYS A 58 -1.29 3.91 4.50
N GLN A 59 -0.26 4.71 4.75
CA GLN A 59 0.10 5.79 3.84
C GLN A 59 0.79 5.27 2.57
N ILE A 60 0.27 5.72 1.43
CA ILE A 60 0.82 5.48 0.10
C ILE A 60 1.38 6.78 -0.45
N THR A 61 2.61 6.74 -0.95
CA THR A 61 3.27 7.84 -1.65
C THR A 61 3.53 7.44 -3.10
N PHE A 62 3.01 8.24 -4.03
CA PHE A 62 3.24 8.04 -5.47
C PHE A 62 4.50 8.77 -5.91
N ILE A 63 5.50 8.03 -6.38
CA ILE A 63 6.75 8.55 -6.95
C ILE A 63 6.71 8.59 -8.48
#